data_AF-X0VCN4-F1
#
_entry.id   AF-X0VCN4-F1
#
_cell.length_a   1.000
_cell.length_b   1.000
_cell.length_c   1.000
_cell.angle_alpha   90.00
_cell.angle_beta   90.00
_cell.angle_gamma   90.00
#
_symmetry.space_group_name_H-M   'P 1'
#
loop_
_entity.id
_entity.type
_entity.pdbx_description
1 polymer ?
#
loop_
_entity_poly.entity_id
_entity_poly.type
_entity_poly.pdbx_seq_one_letter_code
_entity_poly.pdbx_strand_id
1 'polypeptide(L)'
;MAEAKELKVEIKKIAAAKTMRTLMADHFYELDRAAKDGHPKVAWCTSVGPAELLRAMGFLVYFPENHGAMLGATRMATETIPAANAVGYSPEICSYLTSDIGAFLQGRTPLSDAYEGIESIPKPDVLVYNTNQCREVQDWLS
;
A
#
# COMPACT_ATOMS: atom_id res chain seq x y z
N MET A 1 48.68 14.06 9.57
CA MET A 1 47.43 13.53 8.99
C MET A 1 46.29 14.25 9.67
N ALA A 2 45.58 15.13 8.95
CA ALA A 2 44.47 15.89 9.52
C ALA A 2 43.19 15.05 9.43
N GLU A 3 42.54 14.81 10.57
CA GLU A 3 41.22 14.19 10.65
C GLU A 3 40.19 15.07 9.94
N ALA A 4 39.53 14.51 8.93
CA ALA A 4 38.38 15.13 8.29
C ALA A 4 37.20 15.08 9.27
N LYS A 5 36.81 16.24 9.79
CA LYS A 5 35.67 16.41 10.69
C LYS A 5 34.38 16.18 9.88
N GLU A 6 33.65 15.10 10.17
CA GLU A 6 32.33 14.84 9.58
C GLU A 6 31.40 16.04 9.82
N LEU A 7 31.04 16.72 8.73
CA LEU A 7 30.02 17.76 8.74
C LEU A 7 28.66 17.09 8.93
N LYS A 8 28.14 17.11 10.16
CA LYS A 8 26.74 16.77 10.44
C LYS A 8 25.83 17.80 9.76
N VAL A 9 25.32 17.45 8.59
CA VAL A 9 24.31 18.23 7.88
C VAL A 9 23.01 18.16 8.69
N GLU A 10 22.59 19.29 9.25
CA GLU A 10 21.33 19.38 9.99
C GLU A 10 20.17 19.36 9.00
N ILE A 11 19.51 18.21 8.87
CA ILE A 11 18.36 18.04 7.98
C ILE A 11 17.16 18.78 8.59
N LYS A 12 16.78 19.90 7.97
CA LYS A 12 15.55 20.63 8.35
C LYS A 12 14.34 19.72 8.13
N LYS A 13 13.65 19.38 9.22
CA LYS A 13 12.44 18.56 9.16
C LYS A 13 11.29 19.37 8.57
N ILE A 14 10.57 18.79 7.62
CA ILE A 14 9.32 19.36 7.10
C ILE A 14 8.29 19.36 8.24
N ALA A 15 7.69 20.51 8.52
CA ALA A 15 6.76 20.69 9.64
C ALA A 15 5.58 19.70 9.59
N ALA A 16 5.01 19.49 8.40
CA ALA A 16 3.87 18.60 8.19
C ALA A 16 4.21 17.10 8.30
N ALA A 17 5.49 16.71 8.28
CA ALA A 17 5.86 15.30 8.19
C ALA A 17 5.39 14.46 9.38
N LYS A 18 5.34 15.05 10.58
CA LYS A 18 4.81 14.35 11.76
C LYS A 18 3.31 14.08 11.61
N THR A 19 2.55 15.10 11.24
CA THR A 19 1.11 14.99 11.04
C THR A 19 0.75 14.00 9.93
N MET A 20 1.46 14.03 8.81
CA MET A 20 1.23 13.08 7.71
C MET A 20 1.51 11.63 8.13
N ARG A 21 2.55 11.38 8.93
CA ARG A 21 2.82 10.05 9.48
C ARG A 21 1.70 9.56 10.40
N THR A 22 1.22 10.43 11.29
CA THR A 22 0.10 10.09 12.17
C THR A 22 -1.16 9.78 11.37
N LEU A 23 -1.51 10.61 10.39
CA LEU A 23 -2.68 10.40 9.53
C LEU A 23 -2.62 9.04 8.80
N MET A 24 -1.46 8.68 8.25
CA MET A 24 -1.29 7.38 7.57
C MET A 24 -1.35 6.21 8.55
N ALA A 25 -0.74 6.33 9.74
CA ALA A 25 -0.83 5.29 10.76
C ALA A 25 -2.29 5.07 11.21
N ASP A 26 -3.01 6.14 11.52
CA ASP A 26 -4.41 6.08 11.95
C ASP A 26 -5.28 5.44 10.87
N HIS A 27 -5.02 5.74 9.60
CA HIS A 27 -5.71 5.14 8.46
C HIS A 27 -5.54 3.61 8.39
N PHE A 28 -4.31 3.11 8.48
CA PHE A 28 -4.06 1.67 8.41
C PHE A 28 -4.55 0.93 9.67
N TYR A 29 -4.43 1.53 10.86
CA TYR A 29 -5.00 0.96 12.08
C TYR A 29 -6.53 0.92 12.04
N GLU A 30 -7.20 1.92 11.44
CA GLU A 30 -8.65 1.90 11.25
C GLU A 30 -9.08 0.74 10.36
N LEU A 31 -8.37 0.51 9.25
CA LEU A 31 -8.63 -0.60 8.33
C LEU A 31 -8.37 -1.96 8.96
N ASP A 32 -7.30 -2.11 9.73
CA ASP A 32 -6.97 -3.35 10.45
C ASP A 32 -8.04 -3.70 11.50
N ARG A 33 -8.49 -2.71 12.29
CA ARG A 33 -9.61 -2.89 13.23
C ARG A 33 -10.87 -3.33 12.49
N ALA A 34 -11.21 -2.68 11.39
CA ALA A 34 -12.40 -3.02 10.62
C ALA A 34 -12.33 -4.44 10.02
N ALA A 35 -11.15 -4.89 9.59
CA ALA A 35 -10.95 -6.25 9.11
C ALA A 35 -11.12 -7.29 10.24
N LYS A 36 -10.66 -6.98 11.46
CA LYS A 36 -10.77 -7.85 12.65
C LYS A 36 -12.21 -7.90 13.18
N ASP A 37 -12.88 -6.76 13.25
CA ASP A 37 -14.23 -6.62 13.80
C ASP A 37 -15.32 -6.99 12.77
N GLY A 38 -14.99 -7.01 11.48
CA GLY A 38 -15.90 -7.26 10.37
C GLY A 38 -16.79 -6.07 9.98
N HIS A 39 -16.61 -4.91 10.63
CA HIS A 39 -17.26 -3.64 10.32
C HIS A 39 -16.37 -2.43 10.67
N PRO A 40 -16.48 -1.28 9.98
CA PRO A 40 -17.23 -1.07 8.74
C PRO A 40 -16.67 -1.92 7.60
N LYS A 41 -17.44 -2.06 6.52
CA LYS A 41 -17.01 -2.82 5.35
C LYS A 41 -15.85 -2.12 4.63
N VAL A 42 -14.92 -2.88 4.07
CA VAL A 42 -13.73 -2.35 3.39
C VAL A 42 -13.89 -2.47 1.88
N ALA A 43 -13.76 -1.35 1.19
CA ALA A 43 -13.66 -1.29 -0.26
C ALA A 43 -12.21 -1.13 -0.68
N TRP A 44 -11.71 -1.99 -1.57
CA TRP A 44 -10.50 -1.67 -2.31
C TRP A 44 -10.87 -0.77 -3.47
N CYS A 45 -10.20 0.38 -3.54
CA CYS A 45 -10.45 1.39 -4.55
C CYS A 45 -9.13 1.76 -5.23
N THR A 46 -9.12 1.83 -6.56
CA THR A 46 -7.98 2.43 -7.27
C THR A 46 -7.88 3.92 -6.96
N SER A 47 -6.69 4.50 -7.12
CA SER A 47 -6.42 5.90 -6.72
C SER A 47 -7.35 6.95 -7.37
N VAL A 48 -7.84 6.70 -8.59
CA VAL A 48 -8.80 7.57 -9.32
C VAL A 48 -10.23 6.97 -9.36
N GLY A 49 -10.52 6.01 -8.48
CA GLY A 49 -11.86 5.48 -8.26
C GLY A 49 -12.75 6.44 -7.43
N PRO A 50 -14.07 6.18 -7.36
CA PRO A 50 -15.03 7.06 -6.69
C PRO A 50 -15.01 6.89 -5.16
N ALA A 51 -13.89 7.22 -4.52
CA ALA A 51 -13.67 7.02 -3.09
C ALA A 51 -14.69 7.77 -2.22
N GLU A 52 -15.12 8.97 -2.63
CA GLU A 52 -16.11 9.76 -1.92
C GLU A 52 -17.48 9.07 -1.87
N LEU A 53 -17.89 8.40 -2.95
CA LEU A 53 -19.14 7.64 -2.96
C LEU A 53 -19.05 6.44 -2.01
N LEU A 54 -17.91 5.74 -2.00
CA LEU A 54 -17.69 4.61 -1.09
C LEU A 54 -17.73 5.05 0.37
N ARG A 55 -17.06 6.15 0.70
CA ARG A 55 -17.09 6.75 2.05
C ARG A 55 -18.50 7.19 2.43
N ALA A 56 -19.25 7.81 1.52
CA ALA A 56 -20.64 8.21 1.76
C ALA A 56 -21.57 7.01 2.01
N MET A 57 -21.28 5.85 1.40
CA MET A 57 -21.99 4.59 1.64
C MET A 57 -21.52 3.86 2.90
N GLY A 58 -20.58 4.42 3.67
CA GLY A 58 -20.11 3.85 4.94
C GLY A 58 -18.98 2.82 4.80
N PHE A 59 -18.35 2.72 3.63
CA PHE A 59 -17.15 1.89 3.48
C PHE A 59 -15.92 2.62 4.03
N LEU A 60 -15.00 1.87 4.62
CA LEU A 60 -13.61 2.27 4.67
C LEU A 60 -12.96 1.96 3.32
N VAL A 61 -12.04 2.82 2.88
CA VAL A 61 -11.43 2.71 1.56
C VAL A 61 -9.95 2.40 1.71
N TYR A 62 -9.52 1.28 1.15
CA TYR A 62 -8.12 0.88 1.02
C TYR A 62 -7.66 1.07 -0.43
N PHE A 63 -6.45 1.58 -0.61
CA PHE A 63 -5.86 1.80 -1.94
C PHE A 63 -4.68 0.83 -2.14
N PRO A 64 -4.81 -0.19 -3.00
CA PRO A 64 -3.72 -1.11 -3.30
C PRO A 64 -2.44 -0.40 -3.78
N GLU A 65 -2.55 0.75 -4.44
CA GLU A 65 -1.40 1.56 -4.87
C GLU A 65 -0.56 2.09 -3.71
N ASN A 66 -1.17 2.38 -2.55
CA ASN A 66 -0.40 2.78 -1.37
C ASN A 66 0.49 1.62 -0.88
N HIS A 67 -0.03 0.40 -0.95
CA HIS A 67 0.74 -0.80 -0.60
C HIS A 67 1.83 -1.08 -1.65
N GLY A 68 1.52 -0.96 -2.94
CA GLY A 68 2.53 -1.00 -4.02
C GLY A 68 3.65 0.02 -3.84
N ALA A 69 3.32 1.25 -3.46
CA ALA A 69 4.30 2.29 -3.15
C ALA A 69 5.18 1.92 -1.94
N MET A 70 4.58 1.36 -0.89
CA MET A 70 5.32 0.88 0.28
C MET A 70 6.26 -0.28 -0.06
N LEU A 71 5.80 -1.25 -0.86
CA LEU A 71 6.62 -2.38 -1.33
C LEU A 71 7.87 -1.89 -2.06
N GLY A 72 7.74 -0.87 -2.91
CA GLY A 72 8.87 -0.20 -3.55
C GLY A 72 9.78 0.52 -2.55
N ALA A 73 9.19 1.32 -1.65
CA ALA A 73 9.94 2.14 -0.70
C ALA A 73 10.75 1.33 0.33
N THR A 74 10.23 0.18 0.76
CA THR A 74 10.92 -0.73 1.69
C THR A 74 11.87 -1.69 0.99
N ARG A 75 11.97 -1.62 -0.35
CA ARG A 75 12.71 -2.57 -1.21
C ARG A 75 12.16 -4.00 -1.19
N MET A 76 11.01 -4.24 -0.55
CA MET A 76 10.38 -5.56 -0.54
C MET A 76 9.95 -6.01 -1.96
N ALA A 77 9.71 -5.06 -2.87
CA ALA A 77 9.39 -5.34 -4.27
C ALA A 77 10.44 -6.20 -5.00
N THR A 78 11.72 -6.17 -4.59
CA THR A 78 12.76 -7.03 -5.20
C THR A 78 12.56 -8.51 -4.90
N GLU A 79 11.82 -8.83 -3.84
CA GLU A 79 11.49 -10.20 -3.43
C GLU A 79 10.11 -10.64 -3.91
N THR A 80 9.15 -9.70 -4.00
CA THR A 80 7.76 -10.03 -4.35
C THR A 80 7.53 -10.10 -5.86
N ILE A 81 8.13 -9.23 -6.67
CA ILE A 81 7.98 -9.26 -8.14
C ILE A 81 8.40 -10.62 -8.73
N PRO A 82 9.55 -11.22 -8.35
CA PRO A 82 9.92 -12.55 -8.84
C PRO A 82 8.89 -13.64 -8.52
N ALA A 83 8.18 -13.54 -7.39
CA ALA A 83 7.16 -14.52 -7.02
C ALA A 83 5.93 -14.47 -7.93
N ALA A 84 5.49 -13.27 -8.33
CA ALA A 84 4.43 -13.13 -9.33
C ALA A 84 4.90 -13.61 -10.72
N ASN A 85 6.11 -13.25 -11.14
CA ASN A 85 6.67 -13.71 -12.42
C ASN A 85 6.77 -15.24 -12.49
N ALA A 86 7.13 -15.90 -11.39
CA ALA A 86 7.25 -17.35 -11.31
C ALA A 86 5.92 -18.09 -11.54
N VAL A 87 4.77 -17.45 -11.32
CA VAL A 87 3.43 -18.01 -11.60
C VAL A 87 2.85 -17.55 -12.94
N GLY A 88 3.63 -16.86 -13.77
CA GLY A 88 3.27 -16.52 -15.15
C GLY A 88 2.86 -15.07 -15.40
N TYR A 89 2.95 -14.17 -14.42
CA TYR A 89 2.78 -12.74 -14.68
C TYR A 89 3.94 -12.22 -15.54
N SER A 90 3.61 -11.37 -16.52
CA SER A 90 4.60 -10.77 -17.41
C SER A 90 5.48 -9.78 -16.65
N PRO A 91 6.81 -9.76 -16.87
CA PRO A 91 7.70 -8.76 -16.26
C PRO A 91 7.49 -7.34 -16.80
N GLU A 92 6.72 -7.18 -17.88
CA GLU A 92 6.47 -5.89 -18.55
C GLU A 92 5.22 -5.15 -18.06
N ILE A 93 4.53 -5.66 -17.03
CA ILE A 93 3.37 -4.99 -16.42
C ILE A 93 3.78 -4.13 -15.21
N CYS A 94 2.87 -3.26 -14.77
CA CYS A 94 3.09 -2.29 -13.70
C CYS A 94 3.67 -2.94 -12.45
N SER A 95 4.77 -2.38 -11.95
CA SER A 95 5.45 -2.88 -10.76
C SER A 95 4.58 -2.82 -9.50
N TYR A 96 3.59 -1.92 -9.41
CA TYR A 96 2.63 -1.92 -8.31
C TYR A 96 1.80 -3.20 -8.33
N LEU A 97 1.18 -3.52 -9.46
CA LEU A 97 0.41 -4.76 -9.65
C LEU A 97 1.29 -5.99 -9.36
N THR A 98 2.44 -6.11 -10.05
CA THR A 98 3.27 -7.32 -9.95
C THR A 98 3.83 -7.53 -8.55
N SER A 99 4.26 -6.45 -7.88
CA SER A 99 4.78 -6.54 -6.51
C SER A 99 3.67 -6.83 -5.49
N ASP A 100 2.48 -6.27 -5.69
CA ASP A 100 1.31 -6.49 -4.83
C ASP A 100 0.79 -7.93 -4.92
N ILE A 101 0.64 -8.46 -6.14
CA ILE A 101 0.30 -9.88 -6.38
C ILE A 101 1.37 -10.78 -5.76
N GLY A 102 2.65 -10.47 -5.96
CA GLY A 102 3.74 -11.23 -5.35
C GLY A 102 3.69 -11.22 -3.82
N ALA A 103 3.38 -10.07 -3.22
CA ALA A 103 3.23 -9.90 -1.78
C ALA A 103 2.05 -10.73 -1.25
N PHE A 104 0.92 -10.72 -1.96
CA PHE A 104 -0.24 -11.55 -1.67
C PHE A 104 0.09 -13.05 -1.73
N LEU A 105 0.76 -13.51 -2.79
CA LEU A 105 1.17 -14.92 -2.95
C LEU A 105 2.11 -15.39 -1.83
N GLN A 106 2.97 -14.50 -1.33
CA GLN A 106 3.89 -14.80 -0.23
C GLN A 106 3.27 -14.63 1.16
N GLY A 107 2.08 -14.02 1.26
CA GLY A 107 1.48 -13.65 2.54
C GLY A 107 2.31 -12.64 3.32
N ARG A 108 3.00 -11.72 2.62
CA ARG A 108 3.87 -10.69 3.22
C ARG A 108 3.37 -9.30 2.90
N THR A 109 3.62 -8.35 3.80
CA THR A 109 3.30 -6.94 3.59
C THR A 109 4.31 -6.05 4.32
N PRO A 110 4.74 -4.92 3.76
CA PRO A 110 5.53 -3.93 4.48
C PRO A 110 4.73 -3.26 5.62
N LEU A 111 3.40 -3.42 5.66
CA LEU A 111 2.58 -2.89 6.75
C LEU A 111 2.93 -3.54 8.10
N SER A 112 3.30 -4.81 8.13
CA SER A 112 3.65 -5.50 9.38
C SER A 112 4.92 -4.98 10.02
N ASP A 113 5.85 -4.50 9.19
CA ASP A 113 7.10 -3.89 9.66
C ASP A 113 6.89 -2.42 10.04
N ALA A 114 5.98 -1.73 9.35
CA ALA A 114 5.72 -0.30 9.52
C ALA A 114 4.78 0.02 10.70
N TYR A 115 3.84 -0.88 11.01
CA TYR A 115 2.77 -0.65 11.97
C TYR A 115 2.59 -1.88 12.89
N GLU A 116 2.80 -1.67 14.18
CA GLU A 116 2.75 -2.73 15.18
C GLU A 116 1.33 -3.34 15.29
N GLY A 117 1.22 -4.66 15.20
CA GLY A 117 -0.05 -5.39 15.35
C GLY A 117 -0.88 -5.53 14.07
N ILE A 118 -0.41 -4.98 12.93
CA ILE A 118 -0.96 -5.27 11.61
C ILE A 118 -0.21 -6.47 11.04
N GLU A 119 -0.91 -7.57 10.76
CA GLU A 119 -0.29 -8.81 10.24
C GLU A 119 -0.49 -8.97 8.73
N SER A 120 -1.55 -8.38 8.18
CA SER A 120 -1.91 -8.52 6.76
C SER A 120 -2.70 -7.30 6.27
N ILE A 121 -2.81 -7.16 4.95
CA ILE A 121 -3.68 -6.15 4.33
C ILE A 121 -5.15 -6.50 4.58
N PRO A 122 -6.05 -5.50 4.68
CA PRO A 122 -7.47 -5.76 4.94
C PRO A 122 -8.10 -6.47 3.75
N LYS A 123 -8.86 -7.54 4.00
CA LYS A 123 -9.62 -8.22 2.95
C LYS A 123 -10.73 -7.30 2.41
N PRO A 124 -10.89 -7.17 1.08
CA PRO A 124 -11.98 -6.38 0.50
C PRO A 124 -13.33 -7.08 0.66
N ASP A 125 -14.37 -6.30 0.98
CA ASP A 125 -15.77 -6.68 0.78
C ASP A 125 -16.27 -6.30 -0.62
N VAL A 126 -15.65 -5.30 -1.25
CA VAL A 126 -15.92 -4.89 -2.64
C VAL A 126 -14.64 -4.39 -3.30
N LEU A 127 -14.49 -4.67 -4.60
CA LEU A 127 -13.44 -4.13 -5.46
C LEU A 127 -14.05 -3.07 -6.37
N VAL A 128 -13.47 -1.88 -6.40
CA VAL A 128 -13.93 -0.75 -7.23
C VAL A 128 -12.74 -0.13 -7.93
N TYR A 129 -12.76 -0.13 -9.26
CA TYR A 129 -11.69 0.44 -10.06
C TYR A 129 -12.22 1.41 -11.11
N ASN A 130 -11.34 2.29 -11.58
CA ASN A 130 -11.61 3.18 -12.70
C ASN A 130 -10.44 3.16 -13.69
N THR A 131 -10.73 2.85 -14.96
CA THR A 131 -9.73 2.72 -16.02
C THR A 131 -9.27 4.06 -16.60
N ASN A 132 -9.78 5.19 -16.08
CA ASN A 132 -9.22 6.52 -16.35
C ASN A 132 -7.77 6.67 -15.84
N GLN A 133 -7.37 5.88 -14.85
CA GLN A 133 -6.01 5.84 -14.30
C GLN A 133 -5.04 5.16 -15.27
N CYS A 134 -5.31 3.89 -15.57
CA CYS A 134 -4.67 3.12 -16.62
C CYS A 134 -5.53 1.89 -16.96
N ARG A 135 -5.16 1.12 -17.98
CA ARG A 135 -5.87 -0.11 -18.33
C ARG A 135 -5.60 -1.24 -17.32
N GLU A 136 -4.38 -1.34 -16.82
CA GLU A 136 -3.90 -2.48 -16.02
C GLU A 136 -4.63 -2.64 -14.69
N VAL A 137 -5.24 -1.58 -14.14
CA VAL A 137 -6.05 -1.69 -12.92
C VAL A 137 -7.28 -2.57 -13.10
N GLN A 138 -7.79 -2.70 -14.34
CA GLN A 138 -8.86 -3.65 -14.63
C GLN A 138 -8.34 -5.08 -14.43
N ASP A 139 -7.20 -5.41 -15.04
CA ASP A 139 -6.62 -6.75 -14.94
C ASP A 139 -6.16 -7.08 -13.52
N TRP A 140 -5.80 -6.07 -12.71
CA TRP A 140 -5.42 -6.24 -11.31
C TRP A 140 -6.62 -6.54 -10.40
N LEU A 141 -7.78 -5.94 -10.65
CA LEU A 141 -8.96 -6.01 -9.76
C LEU A 141 -10.10 -6.91 -10.31
N SER A 142 -9.88 -7.69 -11.37
CA SER A 142 -10.90 -8.56 -12.00
C SER A 142 -10.59 -10.05 -11.93
#